data_AF-A0A0Q9IDC6-F1
#
_entry.id   AF-A0A0Q9IDC6-F1
#
_cell.length_a   1.000
_cell.length_b   1.000
_cell.length_c   1.000
_cell.angle_alpha   90.00
_cell.angle_beta   90.00
_cell.angle_gamma   90.00
#
_symmetry.space_group_name_H-M   'P 1'
#
loop_
_entity.id
_entity.type
_entity.pdbx_description
1 polymer ?
#
loop_
_entity_poly.entity_id
_entity_poly.type
_entity_poly.pdbx_seq_one_letter_code
_entity_poly.pdbx_strand_id
1 'polypeptide(L)'
;MITRFWAECAMALTTMIFGLGIVWGALDFGIGWDSSGPQPGAFPFYTGMLVALASLGTIVVTTARRFAGNDLLGEIFLDAERARRVASFILPVIGFVVLSATLGMYVATVLYLVFTMRFQGGYGWLPTLATGFGAALAFYFALEKFFQIGLLKGPLERFLGF
;
A
#
# COMPACT_ATOMS: atom_id res chain seq x y z
N MET A 1 -17.56 -10.51 15.03
CA MET A 1 -17.20 -9.21 15.62
C MET A 1 -15.80 -9.33 16.18
N ILE A 2 -14.90 -8.40 15.87
CA ILE A 2 -13.48 -8.44 16.30
C ILE A 2 -13.29 -7.40 17.41
N THR A 3 -12.71 -7.81 18.54
CA THR A 3 -12.41 -6.90 19.64
C THR A 3 -11.19 -6.03 19.34
N ARG A 4 -11.08 -4.89 20.02
CA ARG A 4 -9.94 -3.98 19.89
C ARG A 4 -8.60 -4.67 20.13
N PHE A 5 -8.52 -5.56 21.11
CA PHE A 5 -7.32 -6.38 21.36
C PHE A 5 -6.85 -7.12 20.10
N TRP A 6 -7.73 -7.91 19.49
CA TRP A 6 -7.38 -8.70 18.31
C TRP A 6 -7.07 -7.82 17.10
N ALA A 7 -7.75 -6.69 16.95
CA ALA A 7 -7.47 -5.73 15.88
C ALA A 7 -6.08 -5.09 16.03
N GLU A 8 -5.71 -4.64 17.23
CA GLU A 8 -4.38 -4.08 17.53
C GLU A 8 -3.28 -5.11 17.31
N CYS A 9 -3.45 -6.34 17.81
CA CYS A 9 -2.48 -7.41 17.62
C CYS A 9 -2.33 -7.82 16.14
N ALA A 10 -3.45 -7.96 15.40
CA ALA A 10 -3.41 -8.33 13.99
C ALA A 10 -2.72 -7.25 13.14
N MET A 11 -3.02 -5.97 13.40
CA MET A 11 -2.38 -4.86 12.71
C MET A 11 -0.88 -4.83 13.00
N ALA A 12 -0.50 -4.92 14.27
CA ALA A 12 0.90 -4.92 14.67
C ALA A 12 1.68 -6.11 14.07
N LEU A 13 1.09 -7.31 14.04
CA LEU A 13 1.72 -8.46 13.36
C LEU A 13 1.89 -8.21 11.86
N THR A 14 0.87 -7.65 11.21
CA THR A 14 0.91 -7.35 9.77
C THR A 14 2.00 -6.33 9.45
N THR A 15 2.07 -5.23 10.19
CA THR A 15 3.09 -4.19 10.00
C THR A 15 4.48 -4.67 10.39
N MET A 16 4.60 -5.57 11.39
CA MET A 16 5.86 -6.21 11.74
C MET A 16 6.39 -7.06 10.58
N ILE A 17 5.55 -7.92 9.99
CA ILE A 17 5.91 -8.75 8.84
C ILE A 17 6.32 -7.87 7.67
N PHE A 18 5.56 -6.80 7.40
CA PHE A 18 5.89 -5.86 6.33
C PHE A 18 7.23 -5.15 6.57
N GLY A 19 7.48 -4.65 7.78
CA GLY A 19 8.75 -4.03 8.18
C GLY A 19 9.93 -4.98 8.05
N LEU A 20 9.78 -6.24 8.47
CA LEU A 20 10.80 -7.28 8.31
C LEU A 20 11.04 -7.63 6.84
N GLY A 21 10.00 -7.64 6.00
CA GLY A 21 10.13 -7.80 4.56
C GLY A 21 10.95 -6.68 3.91
N ILE A 22 10.74 -5.43 4.33
CA ILE A 22 11.55 -4.28 3.88
C ILE A 22 13.02 -4.45 4.32
N VAL A 23 13.25 -4.83 5.58
CA VAL A 23 14.61 -5.09 6.09
C VAL A 23 15.29 -6.15 5.26
N TRP A 24 14.61 -7.26 4.98
CA TRP A 24 15.15 -8.35 4.19
C TRP A 24 15.53 -7.92 2.78
N GLY A 25 14.64 -7.21 2.07
CA GLY A 25 14.94 -6.70 0.73
C GLY A 25 16.03 -5.62 0.71
N ALA A 26 16.17 -4.84 1.78
CA ALA A 26 17.21 -3.81 1.88
C ALA A 26 18.63 -4.39 1.97
N LEU A 27 18.78 -5.61 2.48
CA LEU A 27 20.09 -6.28 2.59
C LEU A 27 20.74 -6.52 1.23
N ASP A 28 19.94 -6.72 0.17
CA ASP A 28 20.44 -6.94 -1.19
C ASP A 28 21.12 -5.70 -1.80
N PHE A 29 20.84 -4.51 -1.27
CA PHE A 29 21.32 -3.23 -1.82
C PHE A 29 22.40 -2.55 -0.96
N GLY A 30 22.90 -3.24 0.07
CA GLY A 30 23.89 -2.72 1.00
C GLY A 30 23.32 -1.70 2.00
N ILE A 31 23.65 -1.86 3.28
CA ILE A 31 23.10 -1.05 4.39
C ILE A 31 24.16 -0.17 5.06
N GLY A 32 25.38 -0.17 4.51
CA GLY A 32 26.53 0.53 5.06
C GLY A 32 26.70 1.94 4.52
N TRP A 33 27.90 2.46 4.72
CA TRP A 33 28.34 3.74 4.20
C TRP A 33 29.56 3.53 3.31
N ASP A 34 29.56 4.11 2.13
CA ASP A 34 30.69 4.08 1.20
C ASP A 34 31.23 5.48 0.89
N SER A 35 32.20 5.56 -0.02
CA SER A 35 32.83 6.82 -0.42
C SER A 35 31.87 7.84 -1.04
N SER A 36 30.72 7.39 -1.54
CA SER A 36 29.67 8.19 -2.16
C SER A 36 28.53 8.55 -1.20
N GLY A 37 28.46 7.91 -0.02
CA GLY A 37 27.45 8.21 1.00
C GLY A 37 26.76 6.95 1.55
N PRO A 38 25.53 7.08 2.08
CA PRO A 38 24.76 5.94 2.53
C PRO A 38 24.38 5.06 1.33
N GLN A 39 24.58 3.76 1.47
CA GLN A 39 24.18 2.81 0.45
C GLN A 39 22.65 2.81 0.26
N PRO A 40 22.14 2.43 -0.93
CA PRO A 40 20.70 2.49 -1.22
C PRO A 40 19.83 1.69 -0.26
N GLY A 41 20.34 0.59 0.31
CA GLY A 41 19.64 -0.23 1.29
C GLY A 41 19.62 0.38 2.71
N ALA A 42 20.46 1.36 3.03
CA ALA A 42 20.56 1.90 4.39
C ALA A 42 19.23 2.52 4.87
N PHE A 43 18.62 3.39 4.06
CA PHE A 43 17.34 4.02 4.39
C PHE A 43 16.18 3.01 4.59
N PRO A 44 15.89 2.10 3.64
CA PRO A 44 14.82 1.12 3.83
C PRO A 44 15.11 0.16 4.99
N PHE A 45 16.38 -0.19 5.25
CA PHE A 45 16.74 -1.02 6.39
C PHE A 45 16.33 -0.39 7.74
N TYR A 46 16.75 0.86 8.00
CA TYR A 46 16.46 1.51 9.28
C TYR A 46 14.97 1.81 9.46
N THR A 47 14.28 2.21 8.39
CA THR A 47 12.83 2.47 8.45
C THR A 47 12.05 1.18 8.64
N GLY A 48 12.41 0.09 7.95
CA GLY A 48 11.83 -1.24 8.15
C GLY A 48 12.04 -1.76 9.57
N MET A 49 13.24 -1.59 10.12
CA MET A 49 13.55 -1.94 11.51
C MET A 49 12.71 -1.12 12.51
N LEU A 50 12.57 0.19 12.29
CA LEU A 50 11.73 1.04 13.13
C LEU A 50 10.28 0.57 13.14
N VAL A 51 9.72 0.24 11.96
CA VAL A 51 8.37 -0.30 11.83
C VAL A 51 8.24 -1.63 12.56
N ALA A 52 9.20 -2.55 12.39
CA ALA A 52 9.18 -3.85 13.05
C ALA A 52 9.26 -3.74 14.58
N LEU A 53 10.17 -2.91 15.10
CA LEU A 53 10.34 -2.69 16.54
C LEU A 53 9.15 -1.97 17.17
N ALA A 54 8.59 -0.94 16.52
CA ALA A 54 7.39 -0.25 16.98
C ALA A 54 6.17 -1.19 17.02
N SER A 55 6.07 -2.08 16.03
CA SER A 55 5.04 -3.11 15.99
C SER A 55 5.19 -4.13 17.12
N LEU A 56 6.42 -4.60 17.38
CA LEU A 56 6.71 -5.45 18.53
C LEU A 56 6.35 -4.76 19.85
N GLY A 57 6.72 -3.48 20.00
CA GLY A 57 6.34 -2.67 21.15
C GLY A 57 4.83 -2.57 21.33
N THR A 58 4.08 -2.43 20.23
CA THR A 58 2.62 -2.41 20.24
C THR A 58 2.05 -3.73 20.75
N ILE A 59 2.55 -4.87 20.27
CA ILE A 59 2.13 -6.20 20.75
C ILE A 59 2.38 -6.33 22.25
N VAL A 60 3.57 -5.96 22.72
CA VAL A 60 3.94 -6.02 24.15
C VAL A 60 3.02 -5.14 24.99
N VAL A 61 2.82 -3.87 24.58
CA VAL A 61 1.99 -2.90 25.33
C VAL A 61 0.53 -3.32 25.34
N THR A 62 -0.04 -3.72 24.21
CA THR A 62 -1.44 -4.17 24.10
C THR A 62 -1.67 -5.43 24.93
N THR A 63 -0.73 -6.38 24.90
CA THR A 63 -0.80 -7.62 25.70
C THR A 63 -0.69 -7.33 27.19
N ALA A 64 0.26 -6.49 27.61
CA ALA A 64 0.42 -6.08 29.00
C ALA A 64 -0.85 -5.36 29.53
N ARG A 65 -1.43 -4.45 28.74
CA ARG A 65 -2.68 -3.77 29.08
C ARG A 65 -3.86 -4.72 29.21
N ARG A 66 -3.90 -5.78 28.39
CA ARG A 66 -4.94 -6.82 28.48
C ARG A 66 -4.82 -7.60 29.79
N PHE A 67 -3.61 -8.00 30.17
CA PHE A 67 -3.35 -8.69 31.45
C PHE A 67 -3.60 -7.79 32.67
N ALA A 68 -3.39 -6.48 32.54
CA ALA A 68 -3.70 -5.49 33.58
C ALA A 68 -5.22 -5.20 33.72
N GLY A 69 -6.09 -5.93 33.01
CA GLY A 69 -7.55 -5.79 33.15
C GLY A 69 -8.15 -4.58 32.45
N ASN A 70 -7.53 -4.07 31.38
CA ASN A 70 -8.09 -2.93 30.65
C ASN A 70 -9.34 -3.32 29.84
N ASP A 71 -10.52 -2.89 30.30
CA ASP A 71 -11.82 -3.21 29.70
C ASP A 71 -12.02 -2.65 28.28
N LEU A 72 -11.36 -1.53 27.94
CA LEU A 72 -11.45 -0.92 26.60
C LEU A 72 -10.94 -1.84 25.49
N LEU A 73 -10.08 -2.81 25.81
CA LEU A 73 -9.57 -3.79 24.85
C LEU A 73 -10.61 -4.86 24.48
N GLY A 74 -11.66 -5.01 25.29
CA GLY A 74 -12.78 -5.90 25.02
C GLY A 74 -13.83 -5.31 24.08
N GLU A 75 -13.79 -4.00 23.82
CA GLU A 75 -14.77 -3.34 22.96
C GLU A 75 -14.71 -3.87 21.52
N ILE A 76 -15.88 -3.91 20.88
CA ILE A 76 -16.01 -4.31 19.48
C ILE A 76 -15.43 -3.19 18.61
N PHE A 77 -14.27 -3.45 18.02
CA PHE A 77 -13.61 -2.54 17.10
C PHE A 77 -14.17 -2.71 15.68
N LEU A 78 -14.29 -3.96 15.23
CA LEU A 78 -14.76 -4.30 13.90
C LEU A 78 -16.10 -5.06 13.96
N ASP A 79 -17.17 -4.35 13.58
CA ASP A 79 -18.45 -4.95 13.21
C ASP A 79 -18.52 -5.22 11.70
N ALA A 80 -19.57 -5.89 11.24
CA ALA A 80 -19.73 -6.26 9.83
C ALA A 80 -19.86 -5.03 8.90
N GLU A 81 -20.43 -3.93 9.39
CA GLU A 81 -20.66 -2.73 8.61
C GLU A 81 -19.35 -1.95 8.40
N ARG A 82 -18.55 -1.81 9.47
CA ARG A 82 -17.19 -1.26 9.44
C ARG A 82 -16.28 -2.13 8.58
N ALA A 83 -16.38 -3.46 8.70
CA ALA A 83 -15.63 -4.38 7.85
C ALA A 83 -15.96 -4.18 6.36
N ARG A 84 -17.23 -3.99 6.01
CA ARG A 84 -17.65 -3.71 4.64
C ARG A 84 -17.10 -2.38 4.13
N ARG A 85 -17.08 -1.34 4.96
CA ARG A 85 -16.47 -0.05 4.61
C ARG A 85 -14.97 -0.18 4.35
N VAL A 86 -14.24 -0.87 5.23
CA VAL A 86 -12.80 -1.15 5.05
C VAL A 86 -12.57 -1.96 3.76
N ALA A 87 -13.34 -3.03 3.54
CA ALA A 87 -13.23 -3.85 2.35
C ALA A 87 -13.53 -3.05 1.07
N SER A 88 -14.48 -2.12 1.11
CA SER A 88 -14.80 -1.27 -0.04
C SER A 88 -13.63 -0.39 -0.49
N PHE A 89 -12.68 -0.09 0.41
CA PHE A 89 -11.45 0.61 0.08
C PHE A 89 -10.31 -0.34 -0.30
N ILE A 90 -10.11 -1.42 0.46
CA ILE A 90 -9.00 -2.35 0.24
C ILE A 90 -9.15 -3.13 -1.08
N LEU A 91 -10.36 -3.58 -1.42
CA LEU A 91 -10.59 -4.41 -2.61
C LEU A 91 -10.23 -3.69 -3.92
N PRO A 92 -10.62 -2.42 -4.15
CA PRO A 92 -10.15 -1.66 -5.32
C PRO A 92 -8.63 -1.54 -5.41
N VAL A 93 -7.95 -1.33 -4.28
CA VAL A 93 -6.49 -1.20 -4.23
C VAL A 93 -5.81 -2.53 -4.59
N ILE A 94 -6.29 -3.64 -4.05
CA ILE A 94 -5.81 -4.99 -4.44
C ILE A 94 -6.06 -5.21 -5.94
N GLY A 95 -7.25 -4.85 -6.42
CA GLY A 95 -7.59 -4.92 -7.84
C GLY A 95 -6.62 -4.09 -8.69
N PHE A 96 -6.27 -2.88 -8.27
CA PHE A 96 -5.29 -2.04 -8.95
C PHE A 96 -3.90 -2.69 -9.02
N VAL A 97 -3.43 -3.33 -7.94
CA VAL A 97 -2.15 -4.05 -7.94
C VAL A 97 -2.16 -5.20 -8.95
N VAL A 98 -3.22 -6.02 -8.93
CA VAL A 98 -3.37 -7.16 -9.86
C VAL A 98 -3.47 -6.68 -11.31
N LEU A 99 -4.27 -5.63 -11.57
CA LEU A 99 -4.39 -5.02 -12.90
C LEU A 99 -3.06 -4.41 -13.36
N SER A 100 -2.30 -3.78 -12.46
CA SER A 100 -1.00 -3.20 -12.81
C SER A 100 -0.03 -4.30 -13.26
N ALA A 101 0.02 -5.41 -12.50
CA ALA A 101 0.88 -6.55 -12.81
C ALA A 101 0.54 -7.25 -14.13
N THR A 102 -0.73 -7.20 -14.55
CA THR A 102 -1.24 -7.97 -15.70
C THR A 102 -1.48 -7.12 -16.96
N LEU A 103 -2.05 -5.93 -16.81
CA LEU A 103 -2.44 -5.03 -17.89
C LEU A 103 -1.54 -3.81 -18.04
N GLY A 104 -0.58 -3.62 -17.14
CA GLY A 104 0.27 -2.43 -17.12
C GLY A 104 -0.31 -1.31 -16.25
N MET A 105 0.57 -0.45 -15.75
CA MET A 105 0.23 0.57 -14.76
C MET A 105 -0.65 1.68 -15.33
N TYR A 106 -0.55 2.00 -16.62
CA TYR A 106 -1.40 3.00 -17.27
C TYR A 106 -2.85 2.56 -17.33
N VAL A 107 -3.08 1.37 -17.89
CA VAL A 107 -4.41 0.77 -18.00
C VAL A 107 -5.02 0.56 -16.62
N ALA A 108 -4.24 0.03 -15.68
CA ALA A 108 -4.68 -0.15 -14.30
C ALA A 108 -5.07 1.18 -13.64
N THR A 109 -4.32 2.26 -13.87
CA THR A 109 -4.63 3.59 -13.32
C THR A 109 -5.96 4.11 -13.84
N VAL A 110 -6.19 4.02 -15.16
CA VAL A 110 -7.48 4.41 -15.77
C VAL A 110 -8.62 3.59 -15.18
N LEU A 111 -8.49 2.26 -15.15
CA LEU A 111 -9.54 1.37 -14.64
C LEU A 111 -9.83 1.61 -13.16
N TYR A 112 -8.79 1.79 -12.33
CA TYR A 112 -8.94 2.06 -10.90
C TYR A 112 -9.66 3.40 -10.66
N LEU A 113 -9.26 4.47 -11.34
CA LEU A 113 -9.88 5.79 -11.20
C LEU A 113 -11.31 5.78 -11.73
N VAL A 114 -11.55 5.13 -12.87
CA VAL A 114 -12.91 4.95 -13.40
C VAL A 114 -13.77 4.22 -12.39
N PHE A 115 -13.27 3.11 -11.82
CA PHE A 115 -14.04 2.32 -10.89
C PHE A 115 -14.37 3.10 -9.60
N THR A 116 -13.35 3.68 -8.97
CA THR A 116 -13.51 4.41 -7.70
C THR A 116 -14.32 5.68 -7.87
N MET A 117 -14.06 6.50 -8.89
CA MET A 117 -14.83 7.72 -9.10
C MET A 117 -16.27 7.43 -9.56
N ARG A 118 -16.47 6.51 -10.50
CA ARG A 118 -17.82 6.27 -11.04
C ARG A 118 -18.73 5.57 -10.04
N PHE A 119 -18.24 4.47 -9.46
CA PHE A 119 -19.07 3.55 -8.68
C PHE A 119 -19.01 3.82 -7.17
N GLN A 120 -17.87 4.27 -6.64
CA GLN A 120 -17.75 4.58 -5.20
C GLN A 120 -18.01 6.06 -4.91
N GLY A 121 -17.50 6.95 -5.75
CA GLY A 121 -17.64 8.41 -5.60
C GLY A 121 -18.89 9.00 -6.24
N GLY A 122 -19.59 8.26 -7.11
CA GLY A 122 -20.82 8.73 -7.76
C GLY A 122 -20.62 9.87 -8.77
N TYR A 123 -19.40 10.07 -9.27
CA TYR A 123 -19.09 11.13 -10.23
C TYR A 123 -19.69 10.83 -11.62
N GLY A 124 -19.93 11.88 -12.41
CA GLY A 124 -20.35 11.77 -13.80
C GLY A 124 -19.27 11.20 -14.72
N TRP A 125 -19.65 10.64 -15.86
CA TRP A 125 -18.70 10.01 -16.80
C TRP A 125 -17.61 10.95 -17.30
N LEU A 126 -17.95 12.21 -17.60
CA LEU A 126 -17.00 13.17 -18.14
C LEU A 126 -15.84 13.46 -17.18
N PRO A 127 -16.06 13.90 -15.91
CA PRO A 127 -14.95 14.11 -14.98
C PRO A 127 -14.20 12.81 -14.68
N THR A 128 -14.91 11.67 -14.60
CA THR A 128 -14.26 10.38 -14.35
C THR A 128 -13.29 9.97 -15.46
N LEU A 129 -13.71 10.03 -16.73
CA LEU A 129 -12.84 9.67 -17.85
C LEU A 129 -11.71 10.69 -18.02
N ALA A 130 -12.01 11.99 -17.87
CA ALA A 130 -11.00 13.04 -17.94
C ALA A 130 -9.91 12.85 -16.87
N THR A 131 -10.28 12.55 -15.62
CA THR A 131 -9.31 12.28 -14.56
C THR A 131 -8.55 10.97 -14.79
N GLY A 132 -9.24 9.89 -15.19
CA GLY A 132 -8.61 8.60 -15.45
C GLY A 132 -7.53 8.68 -16.53
N PHE A 133 -7.89 9.15 -17.72
CA PHE A 133 -6.95 9.32 -18.84
C PHE A 133 -5.93 10.43 -18.57
N GLY A 134 -6.35 11.53 -17.94
CA GLY A 134 -5.46 12.63 -17.57
C GLY A 134 -4.36 12.20 -16.61
N ALA A 135 -4.68 11.38 -15.60
CA ALA A 135 -3.69 10.84 -14.67
C ALA A 135 -2.71 9.88 -15.36
N ALA A 136 -3.20 8.96 -16.19
CA ALA A 136 -2.33 8.06 -16.94
C ALA A 136 -1.38 8.83 -17.88
N LEU A 137 -1.89 9.84 -18.57
CA LEU A 137 -1.09 10.71 -19.44
C LEU A 137 -0.08 11.55 -18.65
N ALA A 138 -0.48 12.06 -17.49
CA ALA A 138 0.42 12.79 -16.59
C ALA A 138 1.57 11.89 -16.11
N PHE A 139 1.29 10.65 -15.71
CA PHE A 139 2.34 9.68 -15.36
C PHE A 139 3.26 9.35 -16.54
N TYR A 140 2.71 9.23 -17.75
CA TYR A 140 3.51 9.00 -18.94
C TYR A 140 4.49 10.15 -19.19
N PHE A 141 4.01 11.40 -19.19
CA PHE A 141 4.88 12.54 -19.40
C PHE A 141 5.89 12.72 -18.25
N ALA A 142 5.43 12.65 -17.00
CA ALA A 142 6.31 12.81 -15.84
C ALA A 142 7.41 11.76 -15.82
N LEU A 143 7.04 10.47 -15.85
CA LEU A 143 7.99 9.39 -15.62
C LEU A 143 8.77 9.04 -16.88
N GLU A 144 8.11 8.80 -18.02
CA GLU A 144 8.80 8.31 -19.21
C GLU A 144 9.40 9.43 -20.05
N LYS A 145 8.68 10.55 -20.21
CA LYS A 145 9.18 11.63 -21.05
C LYS A 145 10.20 12.50 -20.33
N PHE A 146 9.95 12.87 -19.08
CA PHE A 146 10.82 13.77 -18.32
C PHE A 146 11.87 13.01 -17.49
N PHE A 147 11.45 12.04 -16.67
CA PHE A 147 12.39 11.30 -15.83
C PHE A 147 13.07 10.11 -16.53
N GLN A 148 12.59 9.71 -17.72
CA GLN A 148 13.09 8.55 -18.46
C GLN A 148 13.05 7.24 -17.66
N ILE A 149 12.08 7.12 -16.75
CA ILE A 149 11.81 5.93 -15.93
C ILE A 149 10.58 5.23 -16.51
N GLY A 150 10.79 4.01 -17.02
CA GLY A 150 9.71 3.17 -17.55
C GLY A 150 8.78 2.67 -16.45
N LEU A 151 7.47 2.78 -16.67
CA LEU A 151 6.48 2.12 -15.83
C LEU A 151 6.27 0.67 -16.25
N LEU A 152 5.62 -0.12 -15.38
CA LEU A 152 5.25 -1.49 -15.69
C LEU A 152 4.32 -1.52 -16.91
N LYS A 153 4.83 -2.04 -18.03
CA LYS A 153 4.11 -2.14 -19.31
C LYS A 153 3.33 -3.44 -19.42
N GLY A 154 2.07 -3.33 -19.80
CA GLY A 154 1.20 -4.45 -20.08
C GLY A 154 1.15 -4.85 -21.55
N PRO A 155 0.23 -5.75 -21.90
CA PRO A 155 0.04 -6.21 -23.27
C PRO A 155 -0.32 -5.07 -24.23
N LEU A 156 -1.18 -4.13 -23.78
CA LEU A 156 -1.65 -3.04 -24.62
C LEU A 156 -0.51 -2.12 -25.05
N GLU A 157 0.35 -1.74 -24.13
CA GLU A 157 1.52 -0.91 -24.42
C GLU A 157 2.49 -1.63 -25.37
N ARG A 158 2.73 -2.92 -25.14
CA ARG A 158 3.54 -3.76 -26.05
C ARG A 158 2.95 -3.84 -27.46
N PHE A 159 1.63 -3.93 -27.62
CA PHE A 159 0.99 -3.90 -28.93
C PHE A 159 1.12 -2.55 -29.63
N LEU A 160 1.09 -1.45 -28.87
CA LEU A 160 1.23 -0.10 -29.38
C LEU A 160 2.70 0.31 -29.62
N GLY A 161 3.66 -0.54 -29.23
CA GLY A 161 5.08 -0.36 -29.51
C GLY A 161 5.81 0.60 -28.56
N PHE A 162 5.30 0.78 -27.34
CA PHE A 162 5.93 1.62 -26.31
C PHE A 162 5.82 1.05 -24.90
#